data_AF-L0EGV2-F1
#
_entry.id   AF-L0EGV2-F1
#
_cell.length_a   1.000
_cell.length_b   1.000
_cell.length_c   1.000
_cell.angle_alpha   90.00
_cell.angle_beta   90.00
_cell.angle_gamma   90.00
#
_symmetry.space_group_name_H-M   'P 1'
#
loop_
_entity.id
_entity.type
_entity.pdbx_description
1 polymer ?
#
loop_
_entity_poly.entity_id
_entity_poly.type
_entity_poly.pdbx_seq_one_letter_code
_entity_poly.pdbx_strand_id
1 'polypeptide(L)'
;MRMKKALLLAAIISLLALTAAPAAQAAAPYEAYTYNYYRDAVALPAPFLPERTVDGLRLGVGDFKMPNDIYVTKDGIVYILDSGNNRIIVLDENWNVTRIIDGFDNNGTSDTFGNPNGIFVAEDGEIYIADTDKRRVVVLTEDGKLVKIVQNPQSEVLPDNFEFAPLRVTADRADRIFVIARGVYEGIMQFDEKGEFLGYVGTIKVQPSAADRLWRWLATDAQKAQMVLFIPTEFSSLDIDHKGFVYATNIDVGSTETIKRINPLGQDVIKRFGHYPNVGDIRYRIYGNNSGPSKLTDIKVIGDGMYVVLDSNRARLFTYNDEGELLYAFGGRGTQLGVFNTPVAVEWQKDKLLVLDRGKNNIVVFKPTRFGRLVHEATALHYNGNTEAAVELWKEVLRLNSNYDIAYLGIGKSLLMAKENKEAMEYFKLGMSRKYYSIAFKRYRREVMQEHFSTFMTTVIVLIAAFVAFRIARRVRLGRSAGHEA
;
A
#
# COMPACT_ATOMS: atom_id res chain seq x y z
N MET A 1 47.71 51.23 14.76
CA MET A 1 47.85 49.76 14.55
C MET A 1 46.67 48.94 15.08
N ARG A 2 46.05 49.30 16.22
CA ARG A 2 44.90 48.57 16.80
C ARG A 2 43.62 48.58 15.93
N MET A 3 43.32 49.71 15.28
CA MET A 3 42.10 49.86 14.47
C MET A 3 42.12 49.00 13.19
N LYS A 4 43.29 48.88 12.53
CA LYS A 4 43.45 48.00 11.35
C LYS A 4 43.32 46.51 11.71
N LYS A 5 43.83 46.10 12.88
CA LYS A 5 43.67 44.72 13.37
C LYS A 5 42.23 44.40 13.76
N ALA A 6 41.50 45.36 14.34
CA ALA A 6 40.08 45.22 14.65
C ALA A 6 39.21 45.10 13.39
N LEU A 7 39.49 45.91 12.36
CA LEU A 7 38.82 45.83 11.06
C LEU A 7 39.13 44.51 10.34
N LEU A 8 40.38 44.02 10.40
CA LEU A 8 40.74 42.73 9.83
C LEU A 8 40.03 41.58 10.56
N LEU A 9 39.94 41.64 11.89
CA LEU A 9 39.25 40.63 12.69
C LEU A 9 37.74 40.65 12.41
N ALA A 10 37.13 41.83 12.29
CA ALA A 10 35.73 41.98 11.91
C ALA A 10 35.46 41.46 10.49
N ALA A 11 36.37 41.69 9.54
CA ALA A 11 36.29 41.15 8.18
C ALA A 11 36.42 39.62 8.17
N ILE A 12 37.29 39.03 8.98
CA ILE A 12 37.45 37.57 9.09
C ILE A 12 36.23 36.93 9.76
N ILE A 13 35.67 37.54 10.81
CA ILE A 13 34.45 37.06 11.48
C ILE A 13 33.24 37.15 10.55
N SER A 14 33.13 38.22 9.77
CA SER A 14 32.06 38.33 8.77
C SER A 14 32.24 37.35 7.60
N LEU A 15 33.47 37.08 7.16
CA LEU A 15 33.75 36.04 6.16
C LEU A 15 33.42 34.63 6.68
N LEU A 16 33.73 34.34 7.96
CA LEU A 16 33.40 33.07 8.63
C LEU A 16 31.88 32.92 8.83
N ALA A 17 31.17 34.01 9.12
CA ALA A 17 29.71 34.02 9.22
C ALA A 17 29.04 33.84 7.85
N LEU A 18 29.66 34.29 6.76
CA LEU A 18 29.21 34.03 5.38
C LEU A 18 29.45 32.58 4.92
N THR A 19 30.45 31.88 5.47
CA THR A 19 30.65 30.44 5.21
C THR A 19 29.75 29.53 6.04
N ALA A 20 29.09 30.08 7.06
CA ALA A 20 28.07 29.40 7.85
C ALA A 20 26.67 29.66 7.29
N ALA A 21 26.49 29.52 5.97
CA ALA A 21 25.15 29.27 5.47
C ALA A 21 24.69 27.94 6.10
N PRO A 22 23.55 27.88 6.82
CA PRO A 22 22.99 26.60 7.22
C PRO A 22 22.88 25.77 5.93
N ALA A 23 23.41 24.54 5.95
CA ALA A 23 23.28 23.64 4.81
C ALA A 23 21.82 23.70 4.35
N ALA A 24 21.59 24.20 3.13
CA ALA A 24 20.25 24.35 2.61
C ALA A 24 19.63 22.96 2.60
N GLN A 25 18.79 22.67 3.59
CA GLN A 25 18.01 21.46 3.63
C GLN A 25 17.01 21.63 2.50
N ALA A 26 17.33 21.05 1.34
CA ALA A 26 16.49 21.18 0.16
C ALA A 26 15.06 20.80 0.55
N ALA A 27 14.14 21.77 0.46
CA ALA A 27 12.74 21.53 0.72
C ALA A 27 12.26 20.39 -0.19
N ALA A 28 11.39 19.53 0.33
CA ALA A 28 10.85 18.44 -0.48
C ALA A 28 10.18 19.03 -1.73
N PRO A 29 10.40 18.43 -2.93
CA PRO A 29 9.82 18.93 -4.18
C PRO A 29 8.33 18.59 -4.32
N TYR A 30 7.69 18.11 -3.25
CA TYR A 30 6.30 17.72 -3.14
C TYR A 30 5.80 17.94 -1.72
N GLU A 31 4.49 17.99 -1.59
CA GLU A 31 3.80 17.94 -0.30
C GLU A 31 3.56 16.48 0.09
N ALA A 32 3.89 16.15 1.33
CA ALA A 32 3.49 14.88 1.94
C ALA A 32 2.29 15.10 2.86
N TYR A 33 1.36 14.16 2.89
CA TYR A 33 0.13 14.30 3.67
C TYR A 33 -0.47 12.94 4.06
N THR A 34 -1.42 12.97 4.97
CA THR A 34 -2.42 11.90 5.19
C THR A 34 -3.79 12.52 5.34
N TYR A 35 -4.83 11.73 5.60
CA TYR A 35 -6.18 12.22 5.89
C TYR A 35 -6.54 12.03 7.35
N ASN A 36 -6.97 13.11 8.00
CA ASN A 36 -7.52 13.04 9.36
C ASN A 36 -8.94 12.45 9.35
N TYR A 37 -9.53 12.25 10.52
CA TYR A 37 -10.90 11.75 10.70
C TYR A 37 -11.99 12.55 9.95
N TYR A 38 -11.77 13.84 9.68
CA TYR A 38 -12.71 14.74 9.00
C TYR A 38 -12.56 14.76 7.46
N ARG A 39 -11.71 13.88 6.92
CA ARG A 39 -11.36 13.77 5.49
C ARG A 39 -10.48 14.92 4.98
N ASP A 40 -9.93 15.74 5.86
CA ASP A 40 -9.05 16.82 5.45
C ASP A 40 -7.64 16.28 5.25
N ALA A 41 -6.98 16.74 4.19
CA ALA A 41 -5.58 16.44 3.96
C ALA A 41 -4.75 17.20 5.00
N VAL A 42 -3.98 16.48 5.80
CA VAL A 42 -3.10 17.03 6.83
C VAL A 42 -1.66 16.86 6.38
N ALA A 43 -0.94 17.97 6.31
CA ALA A 43 0.46 17.99 5.90
C ALA A 43 1.35 17.21 6.88
N LEU A 44 2.34 16.51 6.33
CA LEU A 44 3.33 15.72 7.05
C LEU A 44 4.74 16.19 6.68
N PRO A 45 5.73 16.01 7.58
CA PRO A 45 7.12 15.97 7.15
C PRO A 45 7.29 14.94 6.04
N ALA A 46 8.10 15.25 5.02
CA ALA A 46 8.28 14.36 3.89
C ALA A 46 8.85 13.00 4.34
N PRO A 47 8.20 11.86 4.02
CA PRO A 47 8.67 10.53 4.44
C PRO A 47 9.94 10.13 3.70
N PHE A 48 10.07 10.58 2.45
CA PHE A 48 11.26 10.39 1.62
C PHE A 48 11.73 11.73 1.07
N LEU A 49 12.99 11.78 0.64
CA LEU A 49 13.54 12.84 -0.20
C LEU A 49 14.22 12.19 -1.42
N PRO A 50 14.14 12.81 -2.61
CA PRO A 50 14.85 12.28 -3.75
C PRO A 50 16.36 12.41 -3.52
N GLU A 51 17.09 11.33 -3.81
CA GLU A 51 18.54 11.25 -3.70
C GLU A 51 19.20 11.54 -5.06
N ARG A 52 18.73 10.85 -6.10
CA ARG A 52 19.28 10.95 -7.46
C ARG A 52 18.32 10.41 -8.51
N THR A 53 18.67 10.65 -9.76
CA THR A 53 18.04 10.04 -10.94
C THR A 53 19.05 9.14 -11.64
N VAL A 54 18.57 8.00 -12.13
CA VAL A 54 19.34 7.06 -12.95
C VAL A 54 18.66 6.94 -14.31
N ASP A 55 19.43 7.10 -15.37
CA ASP A 55 19.00 6.90 -16.75
C ASP A 55 20.03 6.04 -17.49
N GLY A 56 19.67 5.59 -18.69
CA GLY A 56 20.50 4.68 -19.45
C GLY A 56 21.86 5.27 -19.88
N LEU A 57 21.94 6.59 -20.08
CA LEU A 57 23.22 7.27 -20.35
C LEU A 57 24.16 7.21 -19.15
N ARG A 58 23.67 7.48 -17.93
CA ARG A 58 24.49 7.37 -16.71
C ARG A 58 24.96 5.95 -16.44
N LEU A 59 24.19 4.95 -16.86
CA LEU A 59 24.56 3.54 -16.75
C LEU A 59 25.48 3.06 -17.88
N GLY A 60 25.71 3.87 -18.92
CA GLY A 60 26.54 3.48 -20.06
C GLY A 60 25.88 2.47 -21.01
N VAL A 61 24.54 2.34 -20.97
CA VAL A 61 23.77 1.37 -21.78
C VAL A 61 23.01 2.01 -22.95
N GLY A 62 23.22 3.30 -23.19
CA GLY A 62 22.40 4.11 -24.11
C GLY A 62 21.06 4.50 -23.50
N ASP A 63 20.33 5.42 -24.12
CA ASP A 63 19.04 5.91 -23.59
C ASP A 63 18.03 4.78 -23.37
N PHE A 64 17.32 4.84 -22.25
CA PHE A 64 16.11 4.03 -22.08
C PHE A 64 15.05 4.48 -23.07
N LYS A 65 14.24 3.53 -23.53
CA LYS A 65 13.14 3.78 -24.45
C LYS A 65 11.90 3.07 -23.94
N MET A 66 10.93 3.87 -23.47
CA MET A 66 9.65 3.37 -22.95
C MET A 66 9.83 2.24 -21.91
N PRO A 67 10.66 2.41 -20.87
CA PRO A 67 10.80 1.38 -19.85
C PRO A 67 9.46 1.21 -19.13
N ASN A 68 8.89 0.00 -19.12
CA ASN A 68 7.53 -0.24 -18.58
C ASN A 68 7.52 -0.88 -17.18
N ASP A 69 8.65 -1.46 -16.76
CA ASP A 69 8.72 -2.15 -15.47
C ASP A 69 10.15 -2.22 -14.91
N ILE A 70 10.23 -2.45 -13.61
CA ILE A 70 11.47 -2.62 -12.84
C ILE A 70 11.20 -3.63 -11.72
N TYR A 71 12.15 -4.52 -11.44
CA TYR A 71 12.07 -5.45 -10.32
C TYR A 71 13.35 -5.41 -9.49
N VAL A 72 13.22 -5.50 -8.17
CA VAL A 72 14.35 -5.55 -7.24
C VAL A 72 14.28 -6.84 -6.43
N THR A 73 15.35 -7.63 -6.50
CA THR A 73 15.45 -8.86 -5.69
C THR A 73 15.81 -8.54 -4.24
N LYS A 74 15.63 -9.52 -3.35
CA LYS A 74 15.96 -9.36 -1.92
C LYS A 74 17.43 -9.01 -1.67
N ASP A 75 18.33 -9.49 -2.52
CA ASP A 75 19.77 -9.20 -2.46
C ASP A 75 20.10 -7.82 -3.05
N GLY A 76 19.10 -7.08 -3.53
CA GLY A 76 19.23 -5.72 -4.03
C GLY A 76 19.64 -5.62 -5.50
N ILE A 77 19.64 -6.74 -6.25
CA ILE A 77 19.87 -6.74 -7.71
C ILE A 77 18.65 -6.09 -8.38
N VAL A 78 18.91 -5.19 -9.32
CA VAL A 78 17.87 -4.41 -10.01
C VAL A 78 17.76 -4.87 -11.46
N TYR A 79 16.57 -5.23 -11.89
CA TYR A 79 16.24 -5.60 -13.26
C TYR A 79 15.36 -4.50 -13.85
N ILE A 80 15.84 -3.85 -14.91
CA ILE A 80 15.10 -2.79 -15.61
C ILE A 80 14.60 -3.35 -16.94
N LEU A 81 13.30 -3.30 -17.15
CA LEU A 81 12.68 -3.70 -18.41
C LEU A 81 12.62 -2.51 -19.37
N ASP A 82 13.62 -2.39 -20.23
CA ASP A 82 13.77 -1.34 -21.24
C ASP A 82 12.98 -1.73 -22.51
N SER A 83 11.66 -1.75 -22.37
CA SER A 83 10.72 -2.40 -23.30
C SER A 83 10.84 -1.95 -24.75
N GLY A 84 11.01 -0.64 -25.00
CA GLY A 84 11.12 -0.10 -26.36
C GLY A 84 12.45 -0.41 -27.06
N ASN A 85 13.45 -0.88 -26.30
CA ASN A 85 14.69 -1.46 -26.80
C ASN A 85 14.70 -3.01 -26.73
N ASN A 86 13.58 -3.63 -26.35
CA ASN A 86 13.42 -5.10 -26.24
C ASN A 86 14.52 -5.78 -25.42
N ARG A 87 14.90 -5.22 -24.27
CA ARG A 87 15.97 -5.76 -23.43
C ARG A 87 15.71 -5.60 -21.94
N ILE A 88 16.41 -6.40 -21.16
CA ILE A 88 16.47 -6.32 -19.69
C ILE A 88 17.88 -5.89 -19.33
N ILE A 89 18.00 -4.88 -18.46
CA ILE A 89 19.28 -4.43 -17.93
C ILE A 89 19.35 -4.89 -16.48
N VAL A 90 20.39 -5.65 -16.14
CA VAL A 90 20.61 -6.19 -14.80
C VAL A 90 21.73 -5.39 -14.13
N LEU A 91 21.46 -4.93 -12.92
CA LEU A 91 22.36 -4.12 -12.11
C LEU A 91 22.61 -4.80 -10.77
N ASP A 92 23.83 -4.69 -10.24
CA ASP A 92 24.09 -5.04 -8.85
C ASP A 92 23.46 -4.04 -7.87
N GLU A 93 23.58 -4.32 -6.56
CA GLU A 93 23.10 -3.45 -5.48
C GLU A 93 23.72 -2.04 -5.49
N ASN A 94 24.86 -1.86 -6.15
CA ASN A 94 25.59 -0.61 -6.27
C ASN A 94 25.30 0.13 -7.58
N TRP A 95 24.33 -0.37 -8.37
CA TRP A 95 23.92 0.17 -9.66
C TRP A 95 24.98 0.06 -10.76
N ASN A 96 25.89 -0.91 -10.68
CA ASN A 96 26.76 -1.27 -11.79
C ASN A 96 26.05 -2.26 -12.71
N VAL A 97 26.17 -2.06 -14.02
CA VAL A 97 25.65 -2.99 -15.03
C VAL A 97 26.44 -4.28 -15.00
N THR A 98 25.77 -5.38 -14.67
CA THR A 98 26.36 -6.72 -14.65
C THR A 98 26.00 -7.50 -15.91
N ARG A 99 24.83 -7.23 -16.51
CA ARG A 99 24.33 -7.95 -17.68
C ARG A 99 23.28 -7.17 -18.44
N ILE A 100 23.18 -7.44 -19.74
CA ILE A 100 22.04 -7.07 -20.59
C ILE A 100 21.52 -8.36 -21.24
N ILE A 101 20.21 -8.56 -21.21
CA ILE A 101 19.52 -9.68 -21.86
C ILE A 101 18.60 -9.10 -22.93
N ASP A 102 18.93 -9.29 -24.21
CA ASP A 102 18.18 -8.81 -25.37
C ASP A 102 17.65 -9.94 -26.27
N GLY A 103 17.93 -11.19 -25.89
CA GLY A 103 17.44 -12.40 -26.54
C GLY A 103 17.86 -13.65 -25.76
N PHE A 104 17.44 -14.81 -26.27
CA PHE A 104 17.73 -16.11 -25.70
C PHE A 104 17.76 -17.20 -26.78
N ASP A 105 18.37 -18.33 -26.48
CA ASP A 105 18.30 -19.52 -27.34
C ASP A 105 16.98 -20.27 -27.11
N ASN A 106 16.22 -20.49 -28.18
CA ASN A 106 14.99 -21.25 -28.19
C ASN A 106 15.21 -22.52 -29.03
N ASN A 107 15.74 -23.56 -28.39
CA ASN A 107 16.03 -24.86 -29.01
C ASN A 107 16.96 -24.75 -30.24
N GLY A 108 18.06 -24.01 -30.10
CA GLY A 108 19.04 -23.79 -31.17
C GLY A 108 18.70 -22.65 -32.14
N THR A 109 17.59 -21.94 -31.92
CA THR A 109 17.20 -20.75 -32.69
C THR A 109 17.23 -19.51 -31.79
N SER A 110 17.97 -18.48 -32.20
CA SER A 110 17.96 -17.20 -31.49
C SER A 110 16.57 -16.56 -31.54
N ASP A 111 16.06 -16.19 -30.38
CA ASP A 111 14.76 -15.51 -30.21
C ASP A 111 14.96 -14.21 -29.43
N THR A 112 14.05 -13.26 -29.61
CA THR A 112 14.11 -11.92 -28.99
C THR A 112 12.75 -11.52 -28.44
N PHE A 113 12.76 -10.57 -27.52
CA PHE A 113 11.54 -9.98 -26.98
C PHE A 113 10.87 -9.04 -28.01
N GLY A 114 9.57 -8.80 -27.82
CA GLY A 114 8.78 -7.80 -28.54
C GLY A 114 7.95 -6.98 -27.56
N ASN A 115 8.44 -5.78 -27.25
CA ASN A 115 7.80 -4.82 -26.35
C ASN A 115 7.30 -5.46 -25.03
N PRO A 116 8.20 -6.08 -24.24
CA PRO A 116 7.81 -6.74 -23.01
C PRO A 116 7.29 -5.71 -22.00
N ASN A 117 6.18 -5.97 -21.31
CA ASN A 117 5.55 -4.99 -20.42
C ASN A 117 5.75 -5.25 -18.92
N GLY A 118 6.02 -6.49 -18.52
CA GLY A 118 6.15 -6.86 -17.11
C GLY A 118 7.31 -7.79 -16.85
N ILE A 119 7.94 -7.66 -15.68
CA ILE A 119 9.06 -8.50 -15.25
C ILE A 119 8.90 -8.90 -13.77
N PHE A 120 9.21 -10.15 -13.46
CA PHE A 120 9.28 -10.66 -12.09
C PHE A 120 10.48 -11.59 -11.96
N VAL A 121 11.18 -11.54 -10.83
CA VAL A 121 12.29 -12.46 -10.54
C VAL A 121 11.94 -13.26 -9.29
N ALA A 122 11.87 -14.58 -9.43
CA ALA A 122 11.57 -15.50 -8.35
C ALA A 122 12.75 -15.62 -7.36
N GLU A 123 12.50 -16.21 -6.18
CA GLU A 123 13.53 -16.35 -5.13
C GLU A 123 14.69 -17.27 -5.53
N ASP A 124 14.50 -18.15 -6.51
CA ASP A 124 15.50 -19.05 -7.08
C ASP A 124 16.28 -18.43 -8.26
N GLY A 125 15.96 -17.19 -8.63
CA GLY A 125 16.62 -16.46 -9.71
C GLY A 125 15.95 -16.61 -11.07
N GLU A 126 14.85 -17.36 -11.21
CA GLU A 126 14.11 -17.40 -12.46
C GLU A 126 13.47 -16.05 -12.80
N ILE A 127 13.65 -15.61 -14.04
CA ILE A 127 13.16 -14.33 -14.57
C ILE A 127 11.93 -14.61 -15.43
N TYR A 128 10.79 -14.06 -15.04
CA TYR A 128 9.52 -14.14 -15.73
C TYR A 128 9.27 -12.83 -16.50
N ILE A 129 9.01 -12.93 -17.79
CA ILE A 129 8.84 -11.77 -18.69
C ILE A 129 7.50 -11.87 -19.41
N ALA A 130 6.64 -10.86 -19.24
CA ALA A 130 5.45 -10.69 -20.05
C ALA A 130 5.82 -10.07 -21.41
N ASP A 131 6.05 -10.93 -22.41
CA ASP A 131 6.48 -10.58 -23.77
C ASP A 131 5.27 -10.27 -24.66
N THR A 132 4.72 -9.06 -24.48
CA THR A 132 3.37 -8.68 -24.90
C THR A 132 3.11 -8.78 -26.39
N ASP A 133 3.95 -8.20 -27.25
CA ASP A 133 3.70 -8.20 -28.70
C ASP A 133 3.99 -9.58 -29.32
N LYS A 134 4.78 -10.41 -28.63
CA LYS A 134 4.99 -11.83 -28.96
C LYS A 134 3.94 -12.76 -28.34
N ARG A 135 3.01 -12.22 -27.54
CA ARG A 135 1.84 -12.93 -26.99
C ARG A 135 2.20 -14.16 -26.14
N ARG A 136 3.21 -14.02 -25.29
CA ARG A 136 3.73 -15.12 -24.46
C ARG A 136 4.30 -14.61 -23.14
N VAL A 137 4.43 -15.50 -22.17
CA VAL A 137 5.34 -15.29 -21.02
C VAL A 137 6.59 -16.12 -21.24
N VAL A 138 7.75 -15.50 -21.16
CA VAL A 138 9.06 -16.19 -21.23
C VAL A 138 9.60 -16.34 -19.83
N VAL A 139 10.08 -17.53 -19.48
CA VAL A 139 10.79 -17.78 -18.22
C VAL A 139 12.23 -18.14 -18.54
N LEU A 140 13.15 -17.37 -18.00
CA LEU A 140 14.58 -17.56 -18.14
C LEU A 140 15.21 -17.89 -16.80
N THR A 141 16.33 -18.59 -16.81
CA THR A 141 17.20 -18.70 -15.64
C THR A 141 17.86 -17.35 -15.35
N GLU A 142 18.50 -17.22 -14.18
CA GLU A 142 19.31 -16.04 -13.83
C GLU A 142 20.42 -15.77 -14.87
N ASP A 143 20.96 -16.85 -15.48
CA ASP A 143 21.96 -16.75 -16.55
C ASP A 143 21.36 -16.50 -17.94
N GLY A 144 20.06 -16.25 -18.06
CA GLY A 144 19.37 -15.87 -19.30
C GLY A 144 19.08 -17.03 -20.26
N LYS A 145 19.14 -18.28 -19.78
CA LYS A 145 18.78 -19.46 -20.59
C LYS A 145 17.29 -19.71 -20.50
N LEU A 146 16.70 -20.18 -21.59
CA LEU A 146 15.28 -20.49 -21.64
C LEU A 146 14.93 -21.67 -20.73
N VAL A 147 13.97 -21.47 -19.84
CA VAL A 147 13.35 -22.53 -19.02
C VAL A 147 12.06 -23.00 -19.70
N LYS A 148 11.12 -22.08 -19.93
CA LYS A 148 9.81 -22.38 -20.53
C LYS A 148 9.19 -21.14 -21.19
N ILE A 149 8.19 -21.39 -22.04
CA ILE A 149 7.36 -20.36 -22.65
C ILE A 149 5.90 -20.71 -22.39
N VAL A 150 5.18 -19.82 -21.72
CA VAL A 150 3.72 -19.89 -21.60
C VAL A 150 3.11 -19.24 -22.84
N GLN A 151 2.48 -20.05 -23.68
CA GLN A 151 1.86 -19.62 -24.93
C GLN A 151 0.40 -19.17 -24.70
N ASN A 152 -0.27 -18.75 -25.77
CA ASN A 152 -1.70 -18.46 -25.75
C ASN A 152 -2.50 -19.69 -25.25
N PRO A 153 -3.17 -19.61 -24.07
CA PRO A 153 -3.88 -20.75 -23.52
C PRO A 153 -5.08 -21.14 -24.37
N GLN A 154 -5.41 -22.43 -24.33
CA GLN A 154 -6.61 -23.00 -24.93
C GLN A 154 -7.49 -23.53 -23.80
N SER A 155 -8.71 -23.03 -23.68
CA SER A 155 -9.65 -23.44 -22.64
C SER A 155 -11.08 -23.14 -23.05
N GLU A 156 -12.03 -23.98 -22.64
CA GLU A 156 -13.47 -23.80 -22.91
C GLU A 156 -14.04 -22.52 -22.27
N VAL A 157 -13.37 -21.97 -21.25
CA VAL A 157 -13.77 -20.71 -20.61
C VAL A 157 -13.24 -19.47 -21.34
N LEU A 158 -12.36 -19.64 -22.33
CA LEU A 158 -11.83 -18.56 -23.14
C LEU A 158 -12.62 -18.45 -24.46
N PRO A 159 -12.84 -17.23 -24.98
CA PRO A 159 -13.41 -17.07 -26.32
C PRO A 159 -12.56 -17.74 -27.40
N ASP A 160 -13.20 -18.25 -28.47
CA ASP A 160 -12.52 -18.92 -29.59
C ASP A 160 -11.42 -18.04 -30.25
N ASN A 161 -11.56 -16.72 -30.19
CA ASN A 161 -10.64 -15.74 -30.75
C ASN A 161 -9.78 -15.04 -29.68
N PHE A 162 -9.60 -15.67 -28.52
CA PHE A 162 -8.80 -15.10 -27.44
C PHE A 162 -7.35 -14.88 -27.86
N GLU A 163 -6.86 -13.67 -27.62
CA GLU A 163 -5.46 -13.30 -27.84
C GLU A 163 -4.77 -13.00 -26.52
N PHE A 164 -3.81 -13.84 -26.17
CA PHE A 164 -3.02 -13.65 -24.96
C PHE A 164 -2.03 -12.50 -25.10
N ALA A 165 -2.35 -11.35 -24.49
CA ALA A 165 -1.48 -10.17 -24.47
C ALA A 165 -1.06 -9.84 -23.03
N PRO A 166 -0.04 -10.54 -22.46
CA PRO A 166 0.35 -10.38 -21.06
C PRO A 166 0.97 -9.00 -20.82
N LEU A 167 0.62 -8.37 -19.69
CA LEU A 167 1.05 -7.02 -19.29
C LEU A 167 1.88 -7.02 -18.00
N ARG A 168 1.51 -7.87 -17.04
CA ARG A 168 2.19 -8.05 -15.76
C ARG A 168 2.23 -9.53 -15.43
N VAL A 169 3.30 -9.97 -14.78
CA VAL A 169 3.51 -11.36 -14.39
C VAL A 169 4.11 -11.42 -12.99
N THR A 170 3.70 -12.39 -12.19
CA THR A 170 4.37 -12.80 -10.95
C THR A 170 4.22 -14.31 -10.80
N ALA A 171 5.04 -14.92 -9.96
CA ALA A 171 4.90 -16.33 -9.62
C ALA A 171 5.04 -16.53 -8.11
N ASP A 172 4.42 -17.58 -7.58
CA ASP A 172 4.63 -17.99 -6.20
C ASP A 172 5.70 -19.08 -6.07
N ARG A 173 5.97 -19.51 -4.84
CA ARG A 173 6.96 -20.55 -4.53
C ARG A 173 6.60 -21.95 -5.02
N ALA A 174 5.40 -22.14 -5.56
CA ALA A 174 4.95 -23.38 -6.16
C ALA A 174 4.89 -23.24 -7.70
N ASP A 175 5.62 -22.27 -8.25
CA ASP A 175 5.70 -21.91 -9.67
C ASP A 175 4.35 -21.67 -10.34
N ARG A 176 3.31 -21.33 -9.56
CA ARG A 176 2.04 -20.90 -10.10
C ARG A 176 2.20 -19.48 -10.62
N ILE A 177 1.89 -19.29 -11.89
CA ILE A 177 2.12 -18.03 -12.60
C ILE A 177 0.82 -17.25 -12.62
N PHE A 178 0.89 -15.99 -12.20
CA PHE A 178 -0.23 -15.05 -12.22
C PHE A 178 0.05 -13.98 -13.26
N VAL A 179 -0.88 -13.82 -14.20
CA VAL A 179 -0.72 -12.92 -15.34
C VAL A 179 -1.93 -12.00 -15.44
N ILE A 180 -1.65 -10.71 -15.54
CA ILE A 180 -2.63 -9.73 -16.01
C ILE A 180 -2.42 -9.60 -17.51
N ALA A 181 -3.47 -9.81 -18.28
CA ALA A 181 -3.44 -9.68 -19.74
C ALA A 181 -4.46 -8.65 -20.22
N ARG A 182 -4.15 -7.99 -21.33
CA ARG A 182 -4.98 -6.93 -21.92
C ARG A 182 -6.35 -7.49 -22.32
N GLY A 183 -7.41 -6.81 -21.92
CA GLY A 183 -8.78 -7.19 -22.31
C GLY A 183 -9.31 -8.42 -21.57
N VAL A 184 -8.64 -8.87 -20.51
CA VAL A 184 -9.14 -9.88 -19.57
C VAL A 184 -9.80 -9.19 -18.39
N TYR A 185 -11.09 -9.47 -18.19
CA TYR A 185 -11.92 -8.77 -17.19
C TYR A 185 -12.44 -9.70 -16.09
N GLU A 186 -12.28 -11.01 -16.28
CA GLU A 186 -12.72 -12.07 -15.37
C GLU A 186 -11.88 -12.10 -14.09
N GLY A 187 -10.62 -11.70 -14.17
CA GLY A 187 -9.69 -11.65 -13.04
C GLY A 187 -8.23 -11.73 -13.50
N ILE A 188 -7.36 -12.16 -12.61
CA ILE A 188 -5.96 -12.44 -12.91
C ILE A 188 -5.88 -13.88 -13.44
N MET A 189 -5.27 -14.06 -14.61
CA MET A 189 -5.08 -15.39 -15.20
C MET A 189 -4.07 -16.18 -14.36
N GLN A 190 -4.40 -17.41 -14.02
CA GLN A 190 -3.54 -18.32 -13.27
C GLN A 190 -3.10 -19.48 -14.17
N PHE A 191 -1.80 -19.79 -14.13
CA PHE A 191 -1.21 -20.93 -14.81
C PHE A 191 -0.46 -21.80 -13.81
N ASP A 192 -0.32 -23.08 -14.11
CA ASP A 192 0.49 -24.00 -13.33
C ASP A 192 1.99 -23.88 -13.63
N GLU A 193 2.79 -24.72 -12.97
CA GLU A 193 4.24 -24.81 -13.15
C GLU A 193 4.66 -25.14 -14.60
N LYS A 194 3.79 -25.77 -15.40
CA LYS A 194 4.03 -26.14 -16.80
C LYS A 194 3.58 -25.08 -17.78
N GLY A 195 2.84 -24.07 -17.33
CA GLY A 195 2.24 -23.04 -18.17
C GLY A 195 0.86 -23.41 -18.70
N GLU A 196 0.18 -24.41 -18.12
CA GLU A 196 -1.22 -24.72 -18.44
C GLU A 196 -2.15 -23.78 -17.68
N PHE A 197 -3.18 -23.28 -18.35
CA PHE A 197 -4.13 -22.34 -17.76
C PHE A 197 -5.09 -23.04 -16.79
N LEU A 198 -5.11 -22.57 -15.54
CA LEU A 198 -5.92 -23.12 -14.46
C LEU A 198 -7.27 -22.39 -14.30
N GLY A 199 -7.32 -21.10 -14.61
CA GLY A 199 -8.50 -20.27 -14.43
C GLY A 199 -8.18 -18.84 -14.00
N TYR A 200 -9.16 -18.18 -13.37
CA TYR A 200 -9.05 -16.80 -12.90
C TYR A 200 -9.10 -16.70 -11.39
N VAL A 201 -8.31 -15.78 -10.81
CA VAL A 201 -8.36 -15.43 -9.39
C VAL A 201 -8.61 -13.93 -9.19
N GLY A 202 -9.07 -13.55 -8.00
CA GLY A 202 -9.27 -12.13 -7.68
C GLY A 202 -10.44 -11.47 -8.42
N THR A 203 -11.46 -12.23 -8.79
CA THR A 203 -12.59 -11.74 -9.61
C THR A 203 -13.14 -10.39 -9.14
N ILE A 204 -13.39 -9.49 -10.10
CA ILE A 204 -13.90 -8.14 -9.84
C ILE A 204 -15.43 -8.21 -9.90
N LYS A 205 -16.08 -7.98 -8.75
CA LYS A 205 -17.55 -7.98 -8.67
C LYS A 205 -18.06 -6.57 -8.89
N VAL A 206 -18.67 -6.30 -10.04
CA VAL A 206 -19.35 -5.02 -10.23
C VAL A 206 -20.74 -5.07 -9.57
N GLN A 207 -20.97 -4.23 -8.58
CA GLN A 207 -22.30 -4.07 -7.98
C GLN A 207 -23.07 -2.96 -8.74
N PRO A 208 -24.27 -3.24 -9.29
CA PRO A 208 -25.06 -2.21 -9.95
C PRO A 208 -25.54 -1.15 -8.94
N SER A 209 -25.45 0.12 -9.34
CA SER A 209 -25.89 1.23 -8.49
C SER A 209 -27.40 1.20 -8.27
N ALA A 210 -27.91 2.00 -7.32
CA ALA A 210 -29.34 2.12 -7.09
C ALA A 210 -30.07 2.73 -8.30
N ALA A 211 -29.43 3.68 -8.99
CA ALA A 211 -29.95 4.26 -10.23
C ALA A 211 -29.97 3.22 -11.36
N ASP A 212 -28.94 2.38 -11.47
CA ASP A 212 -28.91 1.30 -12.48
C ASP A 212 -30.01 0.28 -12.22
N ARG A 213 -30.27 -0.06 -10.96
CA ARG A 213 -31.36 -0.96 -10.58
C ARG A 213 -32.73 -0.35 -10.91
N LEU A 214 -32.92 0.94 -10.65
CA LEU A 214 -34.14 1.67 -11.01
C LEU A 214 -34.32 1.76 -12.53
N TRP A 215 -33.25 2.07 -13.26
CA TRP A 215 -33.27 2.15 -14.72
C TRP A 215 -33.53 0.79 -15.36
N ARG A 216 -32.90 -0.26 -14.84
CA ARG A 216 -33.13 -1.65 -15.28
C ARG A 216 -34.54 -2.13 -14.96
N TRP A 217 -35.18 -1.59 -13.92
CA TRP A 217 -36.59 -1.86 -13.62
C TRP A 217 -37.54 -1.17 -14.60
N LEU A 218 -37.21 0.05 -15.05
CA LEU A 218 -38.00 0.82 -16.03
C LEU A 218 -37.72 0.46 -17.50
N ALA A 219 -36.56 -0.14 -17.79
CA ALA A 219 -36.11 -0.48 -19.14
C ALA A 219 -36.94 -1.61 -19.75
N THR A 220 -37.12 -1.58 -21.08
CA THR A 220 -37.68 -2.69 -21.85
C THR A 220 -36.69 -3.85 -21.95
N ASP A 221 -37.13 -5.06 -22.30
CA ASP A 221 -36.23 -6.22 -22.39
C ASP A 221 -35.17 -6.05 -23.49
N ALA A 222 -35.51 -5.36 -24.59
CA ALA A 222 -34.54 -4.98 -25.62
C ALA A 222 -33.52 -3.94 -25.11
N GLN A 223 -33.95 -2.98 -24.27
CA GLN A 223 -33.06 -2.02 -23.63
C GLN A 223 -32.16 -2.70 -22.58
N LYS A 224 -32.68 -3.63 -21.78
CA LYS A 224 -31.87 -4.41 -20.82
C LYS A 224 -30.82 -5.27 -21.51
N ALA A 225 -31.12 -5.81 -22.70
CA ALA A 225 -30.17 -6.56 -23.52
C ALA A 225 -29.07 -5.66 -24.13
N GLN A 226 -29.35 -4.37 -24.32
CA GLN A 226 -28.41 -3.35 -24.78
C GLN A 226 -27.74 -2.57 -23.64
N MET A 227 -28.22 -2.69 -22.39
CA MET A 227 -27.52 -2.19 -21.22
C MET A 227 -26.21 -2.95 -21.14
N VAL A 228 -25.13 -2.30 -21.56
CA VAL A 228 -23.77 -2.80 -21.46
C VAL A 228 -23.63 -3.48 -20.11
N LEU A 229 -23.47 -4.82 -20.12
CA LEU A 229 -23.01 -5.56 -18.96
C LEU A 229 -21.83 -4.77 -18.44
N PHE A 230 -21.92 -4.21 -17.24
CA PHE A 230 -20.84 -3.40 -16.67
C PHE A 230 -19.54 -4.19 -16.82
N ILE A 231 -18.70 -3.79 -17.77
CA ILE A 231 -17.47 -4.50 -18.05
C ILE A 231 -16.58 -4.19 -16.85
N PRO A 232 -16.19 -5.19 -16.04
CA PRO A 232 -15.25 -4.97 -14.96
C PRO A 232 -14.01 -4.28 -15.54
N THR A 233 -13.41 -3.33 -14.84
CA THR A 233 -12.11 -2.81 -15.29
C THR A 233 -11.04 -3.86 -15.04
N GLU A 234 -10.13 -4.05 -15.97
CA GLU A 234 -8.98 -4.94 -15.81
C GLU A 234 -8.10 -4.54 -14.60
N PHE A 235 -7.39 -5.53 -14.04
CA PHE A 235 -6.31 -5.26 -13.09
C PHE A 235 -5.18 -4.49 -13.80
N SER A 236 -4.53 -3.58 -13.09
CA SER A 236 -3.42 -2.78 -13.62
C SER A 236 -2.05 -3.35 -13.27
N SER A 237 -1.90 -3.86 -12.05
CA SER A 237 -0.63 -4.41 -11.56
C SER A 237 -0.85 -5.44 -10.48
N LEU A 238 0.19 -6.22 -10.22
CA LEU A 238 0.26 -7.23 -9.19
C LEU A 238 1.67 -7.31 -8.60
N ASP A 239 1.74 -7.74 -7.34
CA ASP A 239 2.97 -8.11 -6.64
C ASP A 239 2.66 -9.24 -5.65
N ILE A 240 3.66 -9.95 -5.16
CA ILE A 240 3.46 -11.11 -4.29
C ILE A 240 4.29 -11.01 -3.01
N ASP A 241 3.66 -11.30 -1.87
CA ASP A 241 4.39 -11.37 -0.60
C ASP A 241 5.10 -12.72 -0.42
N HIS A 242 6.06 -12.78 0.50
CA HIS A 242 6.80 -14.01 0.84
C HIS A 242 5.92 -15.15 1.40
N LYS A 243 4.63 -14.89 1.67
CA LYS A 243 3.64 -15.87 2.13
C LYS A 243 2.76 -16.37 0.96
N GLY A 244 3.00 -15.89 -0.26
CA GLY A 244 2.23 -16.26 -1.45
C GLY A 244 0.89 -15.54 -1.60
N PHE A 245 0.68 -14.41 -0.91
CA PHE A 245 -0.51 -13.57 -1.15
C PHE A 245 -0.21 -12.60 -2.28
N VAL A 246 -1.08 -12.61 -3.30
CA VAL A 246 -0.98 -11.72 -4.45
C VAL A 246 -1.69 -10.42 -4.13
N TYR A 247 -0.97 -9.32 -4.10
CA TYR A 247 -1.52 -7.97 -4.06
C TYR A 247 -1.80 -7.53 -5.49
N ALA A 248 -2.95 -6.93 -5.72
CA ALA A 248 -3.32 -6.47 -7.06
C ALA A 248 -4.10 -5.16 -7.01
N THR A 249 -3.83 -4.30 -7.98
CA THR A 249 -4.53 -3.02 -8.18
C THR A 249 -5.43 -3.08 -9.40
N ASN A 250 -6.56 -2.38 -9.38
CA ASN A 250 -7.38 -2.16 -10.58
C ASN A 250 -7.58 -0.66 -10.84
N ILE A 251 -7.95 -0.34 -12.07
CA ILE A 251 -8.17 1.04 -12.53
C ILE A 251 -9.62 1.49 -12.26
N ASP A 252 -10.43 0.70 -11.54
CA ASP A 252 -11.82 1.05 -11.26
C ASP A 252 -11.94 2.27 -10.35
N VAL A 253 -12.04 3.43 -10.99
CA VAL A 253 -12.22 4.73 -10.36
C VAL A 253 -13.51 4.84 -9.53
N GLY A 254 -14.51 3.98 -9.78
CA GLY A 254 -15.78 3.98 -9.06
C GLY A 254 -15.83 3.01 -7.89
N SER A 255 -14.84 2.12 -7.77
CA SER A 255 -14.84 1.06 -6.76
C SER A 255 -14.17 1.47 -5.45
N THR A 256 -14.57 0.81 -4.37
CA THR A 256 -13.84 0.84 -3.08
C THR A 256 -12.91 -0.37 -2.92
N GLU A 257 -12.88 -1.25 -3.92
CA GLU A 257 -12.05 -2.45 -4.00
C GLU A 257 -10.91 -2.27 -5.02
N THR A 258 -10.32 -1.08 -5.09
CA THR A 258 -9.21 -0.73 -5.99
C THR A 258 -7.92 -1.50 -5.71
N ILE A 259 -7.79 -2.04 -4.50
CA ILE A 259 -6.70 -2.90 -4.06
C ILE A 259 -7.30 -4.17 -3.48
N LYS A 260 -6.73 -5.31 -3.88
CA LYS A 260 -7.07 -6.64 -3.36
C LYS A 260 -5.80 -7.34 -2.88
N ARG A 261 -5.95 -8.18 -1.86
CA ARG A 261 -4.91 -9.10 -1.38
C ARG A 261 -5.47 -10.49 -1.46
N ILE A 262 -5.05 -11.24 -2.46
CA ILE A 262 -5.63 -12.51 -2.84
C ILE A 262 -4.84 -13.62 -2.15
N ASN A 263 -5.54 -14.46 -1.38
CA ASN A 263 -4.93 -15.64 -0.77
C ASN A 263 -4.72 -16.76 -1.81
N PRO A 264 -3.98 -17.83 -1.49
CA PRO A 264 -3.79 -18.98 -2.40
C PRO A 264 -5.08 -19.68 -2.87
N LEU A 265 -6.22 -19.44 -2.21
CA LEU A 265 -7.55 -19.93 -2.59
C LEU A 265 -8.29 -18.98 -3.54
N GLY A 266 -7.68 -17.87 -3.97
CA GLY A 266 -8.26 -16.90 -4.89
C GLY A 266 -9.20 -15.87 -4.25
N GLN A 267 -9.26 -15.78 -2.92
CA GLN A 267 -10.15 -14.89 -2.18
C GLN A 267 -9.47 -13.58 -1.75
N ASP A 268 -10.15 -12.44 -1.89
CA ASP A 268 -9.70 -11.15 -1.36
C ASP A 268 -9.79 -11.13 0.17
N VAL A 269 -8.64 -10.92 0.82
CA VAL A 269 -8.46 -10.84 2.28
C VAL A 269 -7.82 -9.52 2.72
N ILE A 270 -7.81 -8.48 1.86
CA ILE A 270 -7.29 -7.17 2.26
C ILE A 270 -8.11 -6.59 3.42
N LYS A 271 -7.43 -6.11 4.46
CA LYS A 271 -8.10 -5.44 5.58
C LYS A 271 -8.40 -4.00 5.20
N ARG A 272 -9.60 -3.54 5.56
CA ARG A 272 -10.09 -2.17 5.33
C ARG A 272 -10.52 -1.58 6.67
N PHE A 273 -9.59 -1.55 7.64
CA PHE A 273 -9.85 -1.09 9.01
C PHE A 273 -9.48 0.37 9.24
N GLY A 274 -8.76 0.99 8.31
CA GLY A 274 -8.49 2.42 8.32
C GLY A 274 -9.78 3.26 8.24
N HIS A 275 -9.64 4.56 8.56
CA HIS A 275 -10.75 5.50 8.49
C HIS A 275 -11.37 5.60 7.10
N TYR A 276 -10.59 5.31 6.06
CA TYR A 276 -10.98 5.40 4.66
C TYR A 276 -10.58 4.17 3.86
N PRO A 277 -11.30 3.87 2.77
CA PRO A 277 -10.92 2.82 1.83
C PRO A 277 -9.54 3.05 1.20
N ASN A 278 -8.91 1.97 0.76
CA ASN A 278 -7.57 1.96 0.18
C ASN A 278 -7.61 2.36 -1.31
N VAL A 279 -8.05 3.58 -1.59
CA VAL A 279 -8.39 4.09 -2.95
C VAL A 279 -7.47 5.23 -3.42
N GLY A 280 -6.34 5.45 -2.75
CA GLY A 280 -5.50 6.63 -2.97
C GLY A 280 -6.16 7.91 -2.42
N ASP A 281 -6.31 8.93 -3.28
CA ASP A 281 -6.92 10.20 -2.88
C ASP A 281 -8.44 10.08 -2.69
N ILE A 282 -8.89 10.36 -1.47
CA ILE A 282 -10.33 10.41 -1.15
C ILE A 282 -10.96 11.77 -1.43
N ARG A 283 -10.14 12.80 -1.65
CA ARG A 283 -10.56 14.14 -2.06
C ARG A 283 -9.80 14.55 -3.30
N TYR A 284 -10.56 14.92 -4.32
CA TYR A 284 -10.02 15.28 -5.61
C TYR A 284 -10.87 16.35 -6.28
N ARG A 285 -10.22 17.09 -7.18
CA ARG A 285 -10.89 18.09 -8.02
C ARG A 285 -11.79 17.38 -9.04
N ILE A 286 -12.98 17.94 -9.30
CA ILE A 286 -13.95 17.36 -10.25
C ILE A 286 -13.66 17.80 -11.70
N TYR A 287 -13.10 19.00 -11.90
CA TYR A 287 -12.88 19.60 -13.21
C TYR A 287 -11.41 19.96 -13.45
N GLY A 288 -10.98 20.06 -14.71
CA GLY A 288 -9.64 20.49 -15.10
C GLY A 288 -8.58 19.39 -15.06
N ASN A 289 -7.31 19.77 -15.21
CA ASN A 289 -6.21 18.81 -15.25
C ASN A 289 -6.06 18.07 -13.92
N ASN A 290 -5.71 16.79 -14.01
CA ASN A 290 -5.62 15.87 -12.87
C ASN A 290 -6.90 15.85 -12.03
N SER A 291 -8.08 15.91 -12.66
CA SER A 291 -9.36 15.73 -11.98
C SER A 291 -9.70 14.24 -11.81
N GLY A 292 -10.69 13.97 -10.96
CA GLY A 292 -11.20 12.63 -10.72
C GLY A 292 -10.39 11.82 -9.70
N PRO A 293 -10.86 10.61 -9.34
CA PRO A 293 -10.20 9.76 -8.34
C PRO A 293 -8.82 9.28 -8.80
N SER A 294 -8.05 8.71 -7.88
CA SER A 294 -6.77 8.07 -8.18
C SER A 294 -6.97 6.86 -9.10
N LYS A 295 -6.01 6.63 -9.99
CA LYS A 295 -5.90 5.50 -10.89
C LYS A 295 -4.65 4.72 -10.52
N LEU A 296 -4.83 3.71 -9.68
CA LEU A 296 -3.74 2.90 -9.13
C LEU A 296 -3.16 2.03 -10.25
N THR A 297 -1.90 2.25 -10.58
CA THR A 297 -1.22 1.62 -11.72
C THR A 297 -0.11 0.69 -11.34
N ASP A 298 0.42 0.79 -10.12
CA ASP A 298 1.42 -0.15 -9.64
C ASP A 298 1.36 -0.33 -8.12
N ILE A 299 1.86 -1.46 -7.63
CA ILE A 299 1.88 -1.82 -6.21
C ILE A 299 3.15 -2.60 -5.87
N LYS A 300 3.77 -2.25 -4.74
CA LYS A 300 4.91 -2.99 -4.19
C LYS A 300 4.70 -3.31 -2.72
N VAL A 301 4.80 -4.58 -2.37
CA VAL A 301 4.85 -5.07 -0.99
C VAL A 301 6.28 -4.89 -0.48
N ILE A 302 6.43 -4.03 0.53
CA ILE A 302 7.75 -3.69 1.10
C ILE A 302 8.16 -4.70 2.18
N GLY A 303 7.19 -5.47 2.72
CA GLY A 303 7.39 -6.32 3.88
C GLY A 303 6.88 -5.67 5.17
N ASP A 304 7.02 -6.36 6.30
CA ASP A 304 6.63 -5.86 7.63
C ASP A 304 5.22 -5.27 7.72
N GLY A 305 4.29 -5.84 6.94
CA GLY A 305 2.91 -5.39 6.91
C GLY A 305 2.70 -4.08 6.16
N MET A 306 3.60 -3.66 5.26
CA MET A 306 3.45 -2.43 4.48
C MET A 306 3.50 -2.70 2.98
N TYR A 307 2.77 -1.86 2.24
CA TYR A 307 2.82 -1.82 0.78
C TYR A 307 2.65 -0.39 0.28
N VAL A 308 3.30 -0.08 -0.83
CA VAL A 308 3.22 1.20 -1.52
C VAL A 308 2.49 1.04 -2.84
N VAL A 309 1.71 2.04 -3.20
CA VAL A 309 0.86 2.03 -4.39
C VAL A 309 1.09 3.32 -5.17
N LEU A 310 1.24 3.18 -6.47
CA LEU A 310 1.46 4.28 -7.39
C LEU A 310 0.16 4.66 -8.11
N ASP A 311 -0.15 5.95 -8.12
CA ASP A 311 -1.25 6.54 -8.88
C ASP A 311 -0.74 7.23 -10.14
N SER A 312 -1.30 6.88 -11.29
CA SER A 312 -0.98 7.50 -12.56
C SER A 312 -1.72 8.83 -12.81
N ASN A 313 -2.79 9.15 -12.09
CA ASN A 313 -3.58 10.37 -12.35
C ASN A 313 -2.82 11.63 -11.89
N ARG A 314 -2.39 11.65 -10.62
CA ARG A 314 -1.63 12.75 -10.01
C ARG A 314 -0.17 12.44 -9.79
N ALA A 315 0.29 11.25 -10.17
CA ALA A 315 1.66 10.80 -9.93
C ALA A 315 2.02 10.78 -8.44
N ARG A 316 1.11 10.20 -7.64
CA ARG A 316 1.23 10.11 -6.18
C ARG A 316 1.55 8.70 -5.75
N LEU A 317 2.29 8.58 -4.65
CA LEU A 317 2.57 7.32 -3.97
C LEU A 317 1.79 7.30 -2.66
N PHE A 318 1.10 6.20 -2.39
CA PHE A 318 0.34 5.97 -1.17
C PHE A 318 0.93 4.76 -0.45
N THR A 319 1.36 4.92 0.79
CA THR A 319 1.83 3.79 1.60
C THR A 319 0.79 3.43 2.64
N TYR A 320 0.42 2.15 2.66
CA TYR A 320 -0.55 1.59 3.58
C TYR A 320 0.09 0.53 4.47
N ASN A 321 -0.47 0.33 5.65
CA ASN A 321 -0.19 -0.86 6.46
C ASN A 321 -1.18 -2.00 6.16
N ASP A 322 -0.96 -3.16 6.79
CA ASP A 322 -1.71 -4.39 6.57
C ASP A 322 -3.16 -4.29 7.03
N GLU A 323 -3.47 -3.32 7.91
CA GLU A 323 -4.80 -2.99 8.38
C GLU A 323 -5.56 -2.02 7.45
N GLY A 324 -4.90 -1.51 6.40
CA GLY A 324 -5.48 -0.61 5.41
C GLY A 324 -5.47 0.85 5.83
N GLU A 325 -4.55 1.26 6.70
CA GLU A 325 -4.38 2.65 7.11
C GLU A 325 -3.38 3.35 6.19
N LEU A 326 -3.77 4.51 5.67
CA LEU A 326 -2.86 5.35 4.90
C LEU A 326 -1.83 5.99 5.85
N LEU A 327 -0.60 5.47 5.83
CA LEU A 327 0.50 5.99 6.63
C LEU A 327 0.88 7.39 6.13
N TYR A 328 1.10 7.53 4.83
CA TYR A 328 1.37 8.81 4.18
C TYR A 328 1.16 8.69 2.67
N ALA A 329 0.99 9.84 2.05
CA ALA A 329 1.00 10.02 0.60
C ALA A 329 1.95 11.15 0.23
N PHE A 330 2.61 11.05 -0.93
CA PHE A 330 3.47 12.11 -1.46
C PHE A 330 3.67 11.97 -2.97
N GLY A 331 4.40 12.91 -3.56
CA GLY A 331 4.67 12.95 -5.00
C GLY A 331 3.76 13.93 -5.73
N GLY A 332 3.90 13.97 -7.04
CA GLY A 332 3.15 14.89 -7.88
C GLY A 332 3.65 14.88 -9.31
N ARG A 333 2.93 15.58 -10.18
CA ARG A 333 3.38 15.82 -11.56
C ARG A 333 4.35 16.98 -11.63
N GLY A 334 5.41 16.82 -12.40
CA GLY A 334 6.33 17.91 -12.72
C GLY A 334 7.62 17.44 -13.36
N THR A 335 8.51 18.39 -13.66
CA THR A 335 9.79 18.12 -14.33
C THR A 335 10.97 18.02 -13.35
N GLN A 336 10.87 18.64 -12.17
CA GLN A 336 11.93 18.63 -11.17
C GLN A 336 12.22 17.22 -10.61
N LEU A 337 13.40 17.06 -10.00
CA LEU A 337 13.78 15.85 -9.30
C LEU A 337 12.78 15.56 -8.17
N GLY A 338 12.32 14.31 -8.04
CA GLY A 338 11.37 13.88 -7.00
C GLY A 338 9.89 13.97 -7.35
N VAL A 339 9.54 14.52 -8.53
CA VAL A 339 8.18 14.47 -9.10
C VAL A 339 8.23 13.83 -10.49
N PHE A 340 7.08 13.48 -11.05
CA PHE A 340 7.02 12.56 -12.19
C PHE A 340 6.23 13.10 -13.38
N ASN A 341 6.46 12.54 -14.55
CA ASN A 341 5.65 12.76 -15.74
C ASN A 341 4.69 11.57 -15.94
N THR A 342 5.22 10.37 -16.18
CA THR A 342 4.43 9.15 -16.37
C THR A 342 5.07 8.02 -15.57
N PRO A 343 4.93 8.01 -14.23
CA PRO A 343 5.44 6.94 -13.41
C PRO A 343 4.66 5.65 -13.70
N VAL A 344 5.36 4.54 -13.87
CA VAL A 344 4.77 3.25 -14.30
C VAL A 344 5.07 2.11 -13.35
N ALA A 345 6.14 2.19 -12.57
CA ALA A 345 6.50 1.15 -11.61
C ALA A 345 7.16 1.75 -10.36
N VAL A 346 6.93 1.08 -9.22
CA VAL A 346 7.50 1.40 -7.91
C VAL A 346 8.19 0.16 -7.35
N GLU A 347 9.41 0.33 -6.86
CA GLU A 347 10.20 -0.77 -6.33
C GLU A 347 10.91 -0.39 -5.03
N TRP A 348 11.39 -1.39 -4.30
CA TRP A 348 12.01 -1.22 -3.00
C TRP A 348 13.38 -1.88 -2.93
N GLN A 349 14.43 -1.09 -2.69
CA GLN A 349 15.81 -1.57 -2.56
C GLN A 349 16.34 -1.22 -1.16
N LYS A 350 16.43 -2.22 -0.27
CA LYS A 350 16.86 -2.08 1.13
C LYS A 350 15.97 -1.13 1.93
N ASP A 351 16.30 0.16 1.99
CA ASP A 351 15.53 1.22 2.64
C ASP A 351 15.11 2.34 1.66
N LYS A 352 15.46 2.18 0.38
CA LYS A 352 15.23 3.17 -0.68
C LYS A 352 14.02 2.78 -1.51
N LEU A 353 13.26 3.81 -1.87
CA LEU A 353 12.11 3.69 -2.78
C LEU A 353 12.55 4.10 -4.18
N LEU A 354 12.23 3.27 -5.16
CA LEU A 354 12.56 3.49 -6.57
C LEU A 354 11.26 3.75 -7.32
N VAL A 355 11.25 4.74 -8.20
CA VAL A 355 10.11 4.99 -9.08
C VAL A 355 10.60 5.13 -10.51
N LEU A 356 10.14 4.22 -11.38
CA LEU A 356 10.41 4.26 -12.81
C LEU A 356 9.42 5.21 -13.49
N ASP A 357 9.95 6.26 -14.11
CA ASP A 357 9.19 7.24 -14.87
C ASP A 357 9.42 7.04 -16.37
N ARG A 358 8.46 6.35 -17.01
CA ARG A 358 8.45 6.13 -18.46
C ARG A 358 8.43 7.43 -19.24
N GLY A 359 7.78 8.46 -18.71
CA GLY A 359 7.66 9.77 -19.38
C GLY A 359 8.97 10.56 -19.36
N LYS A 360 9.89 10.23 -18.44
CA LYS A 360 11.24 10.82 -18.35
C LYS A 360 12.36 9.85 -18.72
N ASN A 361 12.02 8.61 -19.10
CA ASN A 361 12.98 7.53 -19.38
C ASN A 361 14.04 7.38 -18.29
N ASN A 362 13.63 7.47 -17.03
CA ASN A 362 14.55 7.42 -15.90
C ASN A 362 13.92 6.78 -14.65
N ILE A 363 14.77 6.50 -13.67
CA ILE A 363 14.39 6.00 -12.36
C ILE A 363 14.78 7.07 -11.34
N VAL A 364 13.85 7.43 -10.46
CA VAL A 364 14.13 8.30 -9.31
C VAL A 364 14.34 7.44 -8.08
N VAL A 365 15.49 7.62 -7.43
CA VAL A 365 15.84 6.93 -6.19
C VAL A 365 15.56 7.87 -5.02
N PHE A 366 14.77 7.42 -4.07
CA PHE A 366 14.38 8.15 -2.87
C PHE A 366 15.01 7.54 -1.63
N LYS A 367 15.56 8.39 -0.77
CA LYS A 367 16.06 8.00 0.55
C LYS A 367 15.05 8.36 1.64
N PRO A 368 14.90 7.55 2.68
CA PRO A 368 13.93 7.81 3.73
C PRO A 368 14.44 8.95 4.63
N THR A 369 13.53 9.80 5.10
CA THR A 369 13.85 10.81 6.11
C THR A 369 13.77 10.22 7.51
N ARG A 370 14.14 10.98 8.54
CA ARG A 370 13.92 10.54 9.94
C ARG A 370 12.44 10.24 10.20
N PHE A 371 11.52 11.04 9.66
CA PHE A 371 10.08 10.82 9.83
C PHE A 371 9.66 9.50 9.15
N GLY A 372 10.04 9.29 7.88
CA GLY A 372 9.69 8.07 7.17
C GLY A 372 10.23 6.80 7.85
N ARG A 373 11.50 6.80 8.27
CA ARG A 373 12.11 5.66 8.98
C ARG A 373 11.38 5.33 10.28
N LEU A 374 11.09 6.33 11.12
CA LEU A 374 10.38 6.10 12.38
C LEU A 374 8.96 5.53 12.15
N VAL A 375 8.23 6.02 11.15
CA VAL A 375 6.90 5.50 10.81
C VAL A 375 6.99 4.04 10.34
N HIS A 376 7.98 3.71 9.51
CA HIS A 376 8.21 2.34 9.03
C HIS A 376 8.57 1.40 10.16
N GLU A 377 9.58 1.75 10.96
CA GLU A 377 10.06 0.93 12.08
C GLU A 377 8.95 0.73 13.14
N ALA A 378 8.19 1.78 13.48
CA ALA A 378 7.09 1.67 14.43
C ALA A 378 5.96 0.77 13.92
N THR A 379 5.65 0.84 12.61
CA THR A 379 4.65 -0.01 11.96
C THR A 379 5.12 -1.46 11.92
N ALA A 380 6.37 -1.69 11.56
CA ALA A 380 6.99 -3.02 11.51
C ALA A 380 7.01 -3.69 12.90
N LEU A 381 7.41 -2.96 13.94
CA LEU A 381 7.40 -3.47 15.31
C LEU A 381 5.98 -3.83 15.77
N HIS A 382 4.99 -3.01 15.44
CA HIS A 382 3.58 -3.32 15.73
C HIS A 382 3.12 -4.58 14.99
N TYR A 383 3.40 -4.70 13.69
CA TYR A 383 3.06 -5.85 12.87
C TYR A 383 3.67 -7.15 13.42
N ASN A 384 4.91 -7.07 13.90
CA ASN A 384 5.65 -8.19 14.48
C ASN A 384 5.31 -8.46 15.97
N GLY A 385 4.39 -7.68 16.56
CA GLY A 385 3.91 -7.87 17.93
C GLY A 385 4.80 -7.29 19.04
N ASN A 386 5.85 -6.54 18.70
CA ASN A 386 6.69 -5.83 19.67
C ASN A 386 6.09 -4.45 19.98
N THR A 387 5.05 -4.46 20.81
CA THR A 387 4.19 -3.29 21.05
C THR A 387 4.87 -2.20 21.88
N GLU A 388 5.69 -2.56 22.86
CA GLU A 388 6.36 -1.57 23.73
C GLU A 388 7.35 -0.71 22.94
N ALA A 389 8.21 -1.34 22.14
CA ALA A 389 9.16 -0.62 21.29
C ALA A 389 8.43 0.22 20.22
N ALA A 390 7.33 -0.28 19.66
CA ALA A 390 6.50 0.48 18.72
C ALA A 390 5.95 1.76 19.36
N VAL A 391 5.47 1.71 20.61
CA VAL A 391 4.95 2.88 21.33
C VAL A 391 6.00 3.97 21.46
N GLU A 392 7.24 3.62 21.81
CA GLU A 392 8.32 4.61 21.95
C GLU A 392 8.66 5.29 20.62
N LEU A 393 8.72 4.54 19.53
CA LEU A 393 8.92 5.13 18.21
C LEU A 393 7.74 6.00 17.77
N TRP A 394 6.50 5.59 18.02
CA TRP A 394 5.34 6.43 17.72
C TRP A 394 5.33 7.73 18.54
N LYS A 395 5.77 7.70 19.80
CA LYS A 395 5.96 8.91 20.61
C LYS A 395 7.02 9.82 19.99
N GLU A 396 8.09 9.28 19.43
CA GLU A 396 9.07 10.08 18.66
C GLU A 396 8.46 10.69 17.39
N VAL A 397 7.63 9.94 16.66
CA VAL A 397 6.91 10.47 15.49
C VAL A 397 6.04 11.65 15.90
N LEU A 398 5.33 11.57 17.03
CA LEU A 398 4.52 12.68 17.56
C LEU A 398 5.34 13.90 17.97
N ARG A 399 6.61 13.73 18.37
CA ARG A 399 7.53 14.86 18.59
C ARG A 399 7.91 15.57 17.29
N LEU A 400 7.93 14.85 16.17
CA LEU A 400 8.17 15.43 14.83
C LEU A 400 6.90 16.05 14.24
N ASN A 401 5.73 15.44 14.49
CA ASN A 401 4.44 15.96 14.06
C ASN A 401 3.32 15.55 15.03
N SER A 402 2.91 16.48 15.88
CA SER A 402 1.85 16.26 16.87
C SER A 402 0.45 16.09 16.28
N ASN A 403 0.26 16.44 15.00
CA ASN A 403 -1.02 16.37 14.29
C ASN A 403 -1.16 15.07 13.47
N TYR A 404 -0.27 14.09 13.71
CA TYR A 404 -0.29 12.83 12.98
C TYR A 404 -1.16 11.79 13.68
N ASP A 405 -2.46 11.79 13.33
CA ASP A 405 -3.50 10.92 13.90
C ASP A 405 -3.12 9.43 13.92
N ILE A 406 -2.40 8.96 12.89
CA ILE A 406 -1.96 7.57 12.74
C ILE A 406 -1.03 7.15 13.89
N ALA A 407 -0.17 8.04 14.40
CA ALA A 407 0.69 7.71 15.52
C ALA A 407 -0.08 7.51 16.82
N TYR A 408 -1.10 8.34 17.10
CA TYR A 408 -1.99 8.10 18.25
C TYR A 408 -2.73 6.77 18.13
N LEU A 409 -3.17 6.44 16.91
CA LEU A 409 -3.83 5.17 16.63
C LEU A 409 -2.87 3.97 16.80
N GLY A 410 -1.64 4.08 16.32
CA GLY A 410 -0.58 3.08 16.49
C GLY A 410 -0.21 2.85 17.96
N ILE A 411 -0.08 3.91 18.76
CA ILE A 411 0.14 3.81 20.22
C ILE A 411 -1.06 3.12 20.88
N GLY A 412 -2.28 3.62 20.63
CA GLY A 412 -3.49 3.06 21.23
C GLY A 412 -3.66 1.57 20.93
N LYS A 413 -3.39 1.13 19.69
CA LYS A 413 -3.46 -0.30 19.32
C LYS A 413 -2.39 -1.13 20.01
N SER A 414 -1.17 -0.60 20.10
CA SER A 414 -0.05 -1.28 20.77
C SER A 414 -0.33 -1.46 22.26
N LEU A 415 -0.83 -0.43 22.94
CA LEU A 415 -1.29 -0.50 24.33
C LEU A 415 -2.48 -1.47 24.51
N LEU A 416 -3.43 -1.46 23.58
CA LEU A 416 -4.58 -2.37 23.59
C LEU A 416 -4.16 -3.84 23.45
N MET A 417 -3.10 -4.11 22.68
CA MET A 417 -2.46 -5.43 22.57
C MET A 417 -1.71 -5.81 23.86
N ALA A 418 -1.02 -4.86 24.48
CA ALA A 418 -0.36 -5.01 25.78
C ALA A 418 -1.35 -5.13 26.97
N LYS A 419 -2.67 -5.05 26.70
CA LYS A 419 -3.78 -5.06 27.70
C LYS A 419 -3.85 -3.82 28.59
N GLU A 420 -3.15 -2.75 28.24
CA GLU A 420 -3.20 -1.45 28.93
C GLU A 420 -4.44 -0.65 28.48
N ASN A 421 -5.62 -1.16 28.82
CA ASN A 421 -6.89 -0.72 28.21
C ASN A 421 -7.22 0.75 28.50
N LYS A 422 -6.89 1.25 29.70
CA LYS A 422 -7.19 2.62 30.12
C LYS A 422 -6.40 3.63 29.31
N GLU A 423 -5.08 3.45 29.21
CA GLU A 423 -4.21 4.34 28.44
C GLU A 423 -4.51 4.25 26.94
N ALA A 424 -4.77 3.04 26.43
CA ALA A 424 -5.22 2.85 25.06
C ALA A 424 -6.45 3.70 24.71
N MET A 425 -7.43 3.81 25.62
CA MET A 425 -8.60 4.66 25.42
C MET A 425 -8.24 6.14 25.25
N GLU A 426 -7.28 6.66 26.02
CA GLU A 426 -6.85 8.05 25.93
C GLU A 426 -6.26 8.34 24.54
N TYR A 427 -5.37 7.47 24.07
CA TYR A 427 -4.79 7.57 22.73
C TYR A 427 -5.82 7.40 21.60
N PHE A 428 -6.79 6.49 21.73
CA PHE A 428 -7.87 6.39 20.75
C PHE A 428 -8.77 7.62 20.73
N LYS A 429 -8.94 8.29 21.87
CA LYS A 429 -9.67 9.56 21.92
C LYS A 429 -8.89 10.68 21.23
N LEU A 430 -7.58 10.76 21.45
CA LEU A 430 -6.69 11.73 20.79
C LEU A 430 -6.65 11.51 19.26
N GLY A 431 -6.50 10.27 18.81
CA GLY A 431 -6.53 9.89 17.40
C GLY A 431 -7.93 9.75 16.79
N MET A 432 -8.98 10.24 17.47
CA MET A 432 -10.38 10.24 17.02
C MET A 432 -10.95 8.86 16.60
N SER A 433 -10.39 7.77 17.14
CA SER A 433 -10.74 6.41 16.78
C SER A 433 -11.88 5.85 17.63
N ARG A 434 -13.14 6.17 17.27
CA ARG A 434 -14.34 5.75 18.02
C ARG A 434 -14.50 4.22 18.13
N LYS A 435 -14.17 3.50 17.05
CA LYS A 435 -14.24 2.04 16.98
C LYS A 435 -13.34 1.41 18.03
N TYR A 436 -12.06 1.77 18.03
CA TYR A 436 -11.08 1.19 18.93
C TYR A 436 -11.23 1.70 20.37
N TYR A 437 -11.65 2.95 20.57
CA TYR A 437 -12.06 3.45 21.88
C TYR A 437 -13.14 2.57 22.51
N SER A 438 -14.18 2.21 21.75
CA SER A 438 -15.28 1.38 22.24
C SER A 438 -14.81 -0.03 22.62
N ILE A 439 -13.86 -0.60 21.85
CA ILE A 439 -13.24 -1.89 22.14
C ILE A 439 -12.44 -1.80 23.45
N ALA A 440 -11.57 -0.80 23.59
CA ALA A 440 -10.75 -0.58 24.77
C ALA A 440 -11.62 -0.35 26.02
N PHE A 441 -12.66 0.49 25.91
CA PHE A 441 -13.60 0.74 26.99
C PHE A 441 -14.34 -0.52 27.45
N LYS A 442 -14.78 -1.37 26.52
CA LYS A 442 -15.43 -2.64 26.87
C LYS A 442 -14.49 -3.57 27.62
N ARG A 443 -13.20 -3.63 27.23
CA ARG A 443 -12.17 -4.42 27.92
C ARG A 443 -11.86 -3.86 29.30
N TYR A 444 -11.62 -2.55 29.40
CA TYR A 444 -11.37 -1.85 30.66
C TYR A 444 -12.53 -2.01 31.65
N ARG A 445 -13.79 -1.85 31.20
CA ARG A 445 -14.95 -2.07 32.06
C ARG A 445 -15.01 -3.50 32.60
N ARG A 446 -14.64 -4.50 31.79
CA ARG A 446 -14.60 -5.89 32.23
C ARG A 446 -13.51 -6.12 33.27
N GLU A 447 -12.34 -5.52 33.09
CA GLU A 447 -11.22 -5.54 34.04
C GLU A 447 -11.61 -4.94 35.39
N VAL A 448 -12.18 -3.72 35.39
CA VAL A 448 -12.72 -3.07 36.60
C VAL A 448 -13.80 -3.91 37.30
N MET A 449 -14.71 -4.52 36.52
CA MET A 449 -15.74 -5.41 37.07
C MET A 449 -15.17 -6.68 37.70
N GLN A 450 -14.08 -7.23 37.15
CA GLN A 450 -13.42 -8.41 37.69
C GLN A 450 -12.66 -8.07 38.97
N GLU A 451 -11.92 -6.97 38.98
CA GLU A 451 -11.15 -6.50 40.14
C GLU A 451 -12.06 -6.15 41.33
N HIS A 452 -13.20 -5.51 41.07
CA HIS A 452 -14.15 -5.11 42.11
C HIS A 452 -15.35 -6.05 42.25
N PHE A 453 -15.29 -7.26 41.68
CA PHE A 453 -16.42 -8.20 41.67
C PHE A 453 -16.96 -8.47 43.09
N SER A 454 -16.06 -8.77 44.03
CA SER A 454 -16.43 -9.06 45.43
C SER A 454 -17.14 -7.87 46.07
N THR A 455 -16.59 -6.67 45.94
CA THR A 455 -17.18 -5.44 46.49
C THR A 455 -18.54 -5.14 45.87
N PHE A 456 -18.67 -5.32 44.56
CA PHE A 456 -19.94 -5.15 43.86
C PHE A 456 -20.99 -6.15 44.38
N MET A 457 -20.63 -7.43 44.47
CA MET A 457 -21.52 -8.48 44.96
C MET A 457 -21.91 -8.26 46.43
N THR A 458 -20.98 -7.89 47.30
CA THR A 458 -21.28 -7.53 48.69
C THR A 458 -22.24 -6.35 48.75
N THR A 459 -22.02 -5.30 47.96
CA THR A 459 -22.92 -4.14 47.89
C THR A 459 -24.32 -4.54 47.45
N VAL A 460 -24.45 -5.36 46.41
CA VAL A 460 -25.74 -5.88 45.94
C VAL A 460 -26.43 -6.71 47.02
N ILE A 461 -25.72 -7.60 47.71
CA ILE A 461 -26.26 -8.41 48.80
C ILE A 461 -26.74 -7.53 49.95
N VAL A 462 -25.97 -6.51 50.34
CA VAL A 462 -26.35 -5.55 51.40
C VAL A 462 -27.60 -4.76 50.99
N LEU A 463 -27.69 -4.30 49.74
CA LEU A 463 -28.87 -3.60 49.25
C LEU A 463 -30.11 -4.49 49.22
N ILE A 464 -29.97 -5.76 48.82
CA ILE A 464 -31.07 -6.74 48.86
C ILE A 464 -31.49 -6.99 50.31
N ALA A 465 -30.55 -7.20 51.22
CA ALA A 465 -30.84 -7.40 52.64
C ALA A 465 -31.56 -6.18 53.25
N ALA A 466 -31.10 -4.97 52.95
CA ALA A 466 -31.73 -3.72 53.37
C ALA A 466 -33.16 -3.57 52.79
N PHE A 467 -33.35 -3.91 51.51
CA PHE A 467 -34.66 -3.87 50.86
C PHE A 467 -35.64 -4.90 51.46
N VAL A 468 -35.18 -6.12 51.74
CA VAL A 468 -35.97 -7.15 52.41
C VAL A 468 -36.33 -6.71 53.83
N ALA A 469 -35.37 -6.20 54.60
CA ALA A 469 -35.62 -5.67 55.94
C ALA A 469 -36.65 -4.51 55.91
N PHE A 470 -36.54 -3.60 54.96
CA PHE A 470 -37.51 -2.52 54.75
C PHE A 470 -38.91 -3.05 54.42
N ARG A 471 -39.03 -4.05 53.53
CA ARG A 471 -40.29 -4.73 53.19
C ARG A 471 -40.94 -5.40 54.42
N ILE A 472 -40.14 -6.07 55.25
CA ILE A 472 -40.62 -6.71 56.48
C ILE A 472 -41.10 -5.64 57.47
N ALA A 473 -40.29 -4.60 57.73
CA ALA A 473 -40.66 -3.51 58.63
C ALA A 473 -41.95 -2.79 58.19
N ARG A 474 -42.13 -2.57 56.89
CA ARG A 474 -43.36 -1.99 56.33
C ARG A 474 -44.58 -2.88 56.54
N ARG A 475 -44.46 -4.21 56.35
CA ARG A 475 -45.56 -5.16 56.64
C ARG A 475 -45.91 -5.21 58.13
N VAL A 476 -44.92 -5.22 59.02
CA VAL A 476 -45.15 -5.22 60.47
C VAL A 476 -45.82 -3.91 60.94
N ARG A 477 -45.46 -2.75 60.37
CA ARG A 477 -46.15 -1.47 60.64
C ARG A 477 -47.61 -1.47 60.18
N LEU A 478 -47.89 -1.99 58.98
CA LEU A 478 -49.26 -2.09 58.45
C LEU A 478 -50.14 -3.10 59.24
N GLY A 479 -49.54 -4.18 59.75
CA GLY A 479 -50.22 -5.13 60.63
C GLY A 479 -50.52 -4.58 62.02
N ARG A 480 -49.66 -3.70 62.55
CA ARG A 480 -49.91 -3.02 63.84
C ARG A 480 -50.99 -1.94 63.79
N SER A 481 -51.17 -1.28 62.64
CA SER A 481 -52.29 -0.35 62.43
C SER A 481 -53.65 -1.05 62.26
N ALA A 482 -53.68 -2.31 61.82
CA ALA A 482 -54.91 -3.10 61.71
C ALA A 482 -55.34 -3.75 63.05
N GLY A 483 -54.45 -3.82 64.05
CA GLY A 483 -54.73 -4.37 65.38
C GLY A 483 -55.16 -3.33 66.43
N HIS A 484 -55.46 -2.09 66.03
CA HIS A 484 -56.00 -1.03 66.90
C HIS A 484 -57.46 -0.65 66.57
N GLU A 485 -58.11 -1.35 65.64
CA GLU A 485 -59.55 -1.19 65.30
C GLU A 485 -60.34 -2.52 65.38
N ALA A 486 -59.90 -3.48 66.20
CA ALA A 486 -60.63 -4.72 66.47
C ALA A 486 -61.07 -4.78 67.94
#